data_AF-J7QNW7-F1
#
_entry.id   AF-J7QNW7-F1
#
_cell.length_a   1.000
_cell.length_b   1.000
_cell.length_c   1.000
_cell.angle_alpha   90.00
_cell.angle_beta   90.00
_cell.angle_gamma   90.00
#
_symmetry.space_group_name_H-M   'P 1'
#
loop_
_entity.id
_entity.type
_entity.pdbx_description
1 polymer ?
#
loop_
_entity_poly.entity_id
_entity_poly.type
_entity_poly.pdbx_seq_one_letter_code
_entity_poly.pdbx_strand_id
1 'polypeptide(L)'
;MSSSIASELASRLAREAEAVCRRYLSNGRREGCYWLVGDARNEPGRSLFVRLKGPLSGKGAAGKWVDSATAEHGDLLDIIRETCRLRDFREVIDEARRFLSLQPRAPEPDKQRPCAETTLAGSPESARRLLAISRPIAGTLAETYLRHRGITAFHETTNLRFHPRCYYRPANRSPVQTWPALIAAVSDLDGKLTGVQRTWLDPSGFSKAPIETPRRAMGCLLGNAVRFGVAHDIMAAGEGIETVLSLRCVMPTMPMIAALSSAHLAAILFPPTLRRLYVLRDNDAAGANAAATLLDRANSAGIETIILSPTLGDFNDDLRLLGVEQLRAALRPQLAPQDVARFMKPRSRTRPMQRRRLRV
;
A
#
# COMPACT_ATOMS: atom_id res chain seq x y z
N MET A 1 33.12 -11.63 -23.00
CA MET A 1 33.85 -11.20 -21.78
C MET A 1 33.26 -9.95 -21.11
N SER A 2 32.56 -9.05 -21.81
CA SER A 2 31.98 -7.81 -21.26
C SER A 2 30.79 -7.99 -20.30
N SER A 3 29.93 -9.01 -20.51
CA SER A 3 28.70 -9.21 -19.72
C SER A 3 28.95 -9.64 -18.26
N SER A 4 30.00 -10.44 -18.01
CA SER A 4 30.36 -10.88 -16.65
C SER A 4 30.84 -9.72 -15.77
N ILE A 5 31.66 -8.82 -16.34
CA ILE A 5 32.21 -7.66 -15.64
C ILE A 5 31.09 -6.66 -15.32
N ALA A 6 30.15 -6.45 -16.25
CA ALA A 6 28.99 -5.59 -16.06
C ALA A 6 28.07 -6.10 -14.93
N SER A 7 27.78 -7.41 -14.91
CA SER A 7 26.96 -8.03 -13.88
C SER A 7 27.60 -7.96 -12.49
N GLU A 8 28.92 -8.16 -12.42
CA GLU A 8 29.67 -8.03 -11.17
C GLU A 8 29.67 -6.58 -10.66
N LEU A 9 29.90 -5.60 -11.53
CA LEU A 9 29.86 -4.18 -11.18
C LEU A 9 28.46 -3.74 -10.76
N ALA A 10 27.41 -4.15 -11.48
CA ALA A 10 26.02 -3.88 -11.10
C ALA A 10 25.71 -4.45 -9.70
N SER A 11 26.17 -5.67 -9.41
CA SER A 11 25.98 -6.30 -8.09
C SER A 11 26.77 -5.59 -6.98
N ARG A 12 27.95 -5.03 -7.28
CA ARG A 12 28.74 -4.23 -6.34
C ARG A 12 28.12 -2.85 -6.11
N LEU A 13 27.64 -2.19 -7.16
CA LEU A 13 26.91 -0.93 -7.06
C LEU A 13 25.59 -1.11 -6.29
N ALA A 14 24.90 -2.24 -6.47
CA ALA A 14 23.68 -2.56 -5.76
C ALA A 14 23.85 -2.66 -4.23
N ARG A 15 25.04 -3.07 -3.75
CA ARG A 15 25.37 -3.05 -2.30
C ARG A 15 25.45 -1.62 -1.77
N GLU A 16 25.96 -0.71 -2.59
CA GLU A 16 26.16 0.70 -2.28
C GLU A 16 25.09 1.59 -2.94
N ALA A 17 23.89 1.05 -3.21
CA ALA A 17 22.87 1.73 -4.03
C ALA A 17 22.50 3.13 -3.49
N GLU A 18 22.45 3.30 -2.17
CA GLU A 18 22.17 4.60 -1.57
C GLU A 18 23.31 5.61 -1.79
N ALA A 19 24.56 5.17 -1.75
CA ALA A 19 25.71 6.03 -2.01
C ALA A 19 25.75 6.46 -3.48
N VAL A 20 25.43 5.54 -4.41
CA VAL A 20 25.31 5.83 -5.84
C VAL A 20 24.22 6.87 -6.07
N CYS A 21 23.03 6.68 -5.50
CA CYS A 21 21.94 7.63 -5.64
C CYS A 21 22.28 9.01 -5.04
N ARG A 22 22.96 9.08 -3.89
CA ARG A 22 23.40 10.36 -3.32
C ARG A 22 24.40 11.11 -4.22
N ARG A 23 25.25 10.38 -4.96
CA ARG A 23 26.29 10.95 -5.80
C ARG A 23 25.77 11.42 -7.15
N TYR A 24 24.97 10.59 -7.82
CA TYR A 24 24.51 10.85 -9.19
C TYR A 24 23.07 11.38 -9.25
N LEU A 25 22.23 11.05 -8.27
CA LEU A 25 20.82 11.48 -8.17
C LEU A 25 20.60 12.40 -6.96
N SER A 26 21.43 13.43 -6.81
CA SER A 26 21.46 14.34 -5.66
C SER A 26 20.17 15.14 -5.44
N ASN A 27 19.37 15.37 -6.47
CA ASN A 27 18.07 16.05 -6.38
C ASN A 27 16.96 15.10 -5.90
N GLY A 28 17.26 13.80 -5.84
CA GLY A 28 16.36 12.80 -5.29
C GLY A 28 16.40 12.69 -3.77
N ARG A 29 15.46 11.93 -3.22
CA ARG A 29 15.34 11.72 -1.77
C ARG A 29 15.04 10.26 -1.43
N ARG A 30 15.56 9.81 -0.30
CA ARG A 30 15.25 8.48 0.23
C ARG A 30 13.87 8.45 0.88
N GLU A 31 13.03 7.51 0.44
CA GLU A 31 11.74 7.21 1.04
C GLU A 31 11.63 5.69 1.29
N GLY A 32 11.71 5.30 2.55
CA GLY A 32 11.72 3.89 2.94
C GLY A 32 12.92 3.14 2.36
N CYS A 33 12.64 2.15 1.51
CA CYS A 33 13.63 1.33 0.80
C CYS A 33 13.91 1.80 -0.63
N TYR A 34 13.40 2.98 -1.03
CA TYR A 34 13.53 3.52 -2.37
C TYR A 34 14.16 4.92 -2.37
N TRP A 35 14.75 5.29 -3.50
CA TRP A 35 15.19 6.64 -3.81
C TRP A 35 14.29 7.21 -4.90
N LEU A 36 13.63 8.33 -4.65
CA LEU A 36 12.75 8.98 -5.62
C LEU A 36 13.47 10.17 -6.24
N VAL A 37 13.42 10.27 -7.56
CA VAL A 37 13.94 11.38 -8.36
C VAL A 37 13.06 11.59 -9.59
N GLY A 38 13.21 12.69 -10.32
CA GLY A 38 12.41 12.99 -11.51
C GLY A 38 12.74 12.08 -12.68
N ASP A 39 14.01 11.88 -12.99
CA ASP A 39 14.43 11.05 -14.10
C ASP A 39 15.85 10.48 -13.88
N ALA A 40 16.34 9.70 -14.84
CA ALA A 40 17.70 9.13 -14.81
C ALA A 40 18.81 10.17 -14.99
N ARG A 41 18.45 11.43 -15.29
CA ARG A 41 19.36 12.58 -15.46
C ARG A 41 19.40 13.50 -14.25
N ASN A 42 18.81 13.07 -13.13
CA ASN A 42 18.78 13.81 -11.87
C ASN A 42 17.90 15.08 -11.90
N GLU A 43 16.89 15.15 -12.76
CA GLU A 43 15.88 16.21 -12.67
C GLU A 43 15.06 16.06 -11.36
N PRO A 44 14.64 17.16 -10.73
CA PRO A 44 13.82 17.08 -9.51
C PRO A 44 12.42 16.53 -9.83
N GLY A 45 11.97 15.54 -9.06
CA GLY A 45 10.67 14.93 -9.29
C GLY A 45 10.45 13.66 -8.48
N ARG A 46 9.45 12.87 -8.88
CA ARG A 46 9.02 11.65 -8.18
C ARG A 46 8.69 10.47 -9.10
N SER A 47 9.07 10.57 -10.37
CA SER A 47 8.71 9.64 -11.44
C SER A 47 9.62 8.42 -11.47
N LEU A 48 10.90 8.57 -11.13
CA LEU A 48 11.87 7.47 -11.09
C LEU A 48 12.10 6.99 -9.65
N PHE A 49 12.02 5.66 -9.48
CA PHE A 49 12.19 4.97 -8.20
C PHE A 49 13.36 4.00 -8.29
N VAL A 50 14.44 4.23 -7.53
CA VAL A 50 15.55 3.29 -7.40
C VAL A 50 15.38 2.46 -6.13
N ARG A 51 15.52 1.14 -6.21
CA ARG A 51 15.43 0.27 -5.04
C ARG A 51 16.77 0.22 -4.29
N LEU A 52 16.77 0.61 -3.02
CA LEU A 52 17.98 0.67 -2.18
C LEU A 52 18.24 -0.61 -1.38
N LYS A 53 17.22 -1.45 -1.18
CA LYS A 53 17.31 -2.68 -0.38
C LYS A 53 16.63 -3.85 -1.10
N GLY A 54 17.28 -5.02 -1.08
CA GLY A 54 16.82 -6.25 -1.73
C GLY A 54 17.96 -7.25 -1.89
N PRO A 55 17.70 -8.45 -2.45
CA PRO A 55 18.77 -9.37 -2.85
C PRO A 55 19.68 -8.73 -3.91
N LEU A 56 20.91 -9.22 -4.08
CA LEU A 56 21.84 -8.68 -5.09
C LEU A 56 21.50 -9.11 -6.52
N SER A 57 20.66 -10.12 -6.67
CA SER A 57 20.17 -10.64 -7.95
C SER A 57 18.73 -11.15 -7.82
N GLY A 58 18.03 -11.25 -8.94
CA GLY A 58 16.66 -11.77 -9.00
C GLY A 58 15.57 -10.72 -8.76
N LYS A 59 14.33 -11.21 -8.55
CA LYS A 59 13.14 -10.35 -8.45
C LYS A 59 13.23 -9.44 -7.24
N GLY A 60 13.21 -8.14 -7.50
CA GLY A 60 13.27 -7.12 -6.47
C GLY A 60 14.67 -6.82 -5.93
N ALA A 61 15.69 -7.06 -6.75
CA ALA A 61 17.08 -6.77 -6.42
C ALA A 61 17.34 -5.27 -6.13
N ALA A 62 18.28 -5.00 -5.23
CA ALA A 62 18.76 -3.64 -4.99
C ALA A 62 19.48 -3.10 -6.24
N GLY A 63 19.45 -1.77 -6.42
CA GLY A 63 20.05 -1.08 -7.56
C GLY A 63 19.24 -1.14 -8.86
N LYS A 64 18.04 -1.75 -8.86
CA LYS A 64 17.10 -1.65 -9.99
C LYS A 64 16.23 -0.41 -9.86
N TRP A 65 15.99 0.26 -10.99
CA TRP A 65 15.13 1.44 -11.06
C TRP A 65 14.03 1.29 -12.09
N VAL A 66 12.93 2.00 -11.86
CA VAL A 66 11.77 2.09 -12.75
C VAL A 66 11.30 3.53 -12.79
N ASP A 67 11.03 4.04 -13.98
CA ASP A 67 10.37 5.33 -14.20
C ASP A 67 8.89 5.10 -14.50
N SER A 68 8.02 5.64 -13.65
CA SER A 68 6.57 5.54 -13.79
C SER A 68 5.97 6.41 -14.90
N ALA A 69 6.70 7.45 -15.35
CA ALA A 69 6.24 8.35 -16.41
C ALA A 69 6.53 7.79 -17.80
N THR A 70 7.67 7.12 -17.99
CA THR A 70 8.10 6.56 -19.28
C THR A 70 7.97 5.04 -19.38
N ALA A 71 7.68 4.36 -18.27
CA ALA A 71 7.73 2.91 -18.12
C ALA A 71 9.12 2.28 -18.40
N GLU A 72 10.17 3.10 -18.42
CA GLU A 72 11.54 2.63 -18.57
C GLU A 72 12.04 2.00 -17.27
N HIS A 73 12.98 1.07 -17.40
CA HIS A 73 13.59 0.41 -16.25
C HIS A 73 15.04 0.07 -16.56
N GLY A 74 15.87 0.01 -15.52
CA GLY A 74 17.29 -0.28 -15.68
C GLY A 74 18.00 -0.57 -14.37
N ASP A 75 19.32 -0.43 -14.37
CA ASP A 75 20.14 -0.49 -13.17
C ASP A 75 21.05 0.72 -12.99
N LEU A 76 21.87 0.67 -11.94
CA LEU A 76 22.73 1.77 -11.55
C LEU A 76 23.80 2.11 -12.60
N LEU A 77 24.15 1.19 -13.52
CA LEU A 77 25.06 1.52 -14.62
C LEU A 77 24.37 2.45 -15.64
N ASP A 78 23.07 2.28 -15.86
CA ASP A 78 22.28 3.17 -16.71
C ASP A 78 22.21 4.58 -16.13
N ILE A 79 22.06 4.69 -14.81
CA ILE A 79 22.05 5.99 -14.11
C ILE A 79 23.39 6.70 -14.25
N ILE A 80 24.51 5.98 -14.07
CA ILE A 80 25.85 6.54 -14.25
C ILE A 80 26.03 6.99 -15.70
N ARG A 81 25.61 6.18 -16.67
CA ARG A 81 25.67 6.51 -18.11
C ARG A 81 24.91 7.80 -18.42
N GLU A 82 23.66 7.92 -17.97
CA GLU A 82 22.79 9.06 -18.27
C GLU A 82 23.24 10.34 -17.53
N THR A 83 23.60 10.24 -16.24
CA THR A 83 24.02 11.40 -15.44
C THR A 83 25.36 11.96 -15.91
N CYS A 84 26.31 11.09 -16.24
CA CYS A 84 27.64 11.51 -16.72
C CYS A 84 27.68 11.73 -18.24
N ARG A 85 26.57 11.52 -18.97
CA ARG A 85 26.45 11.64 -20.44
C ARG A 85 27.51 10.84 -21.21
N LEU A 86 27.84 9.65 -20.69
CA LEU A 86 28.88 8.78 -21.26
C LEU A 86 28.33 8.05 -22.49
N ARG A 87 29.11 8.02 -23.56
CA ARG A 87 28.70 7.42 -24.84
C ARG A 87 29.32 6.04 -25.06
N ASP A 88 30.47 5.78 -24.45
CA ASP A 88 31.14 4.48 -24.50
C ASP A 88 30.89 3.70 -23.20
N PHE A 89 30.57 2.41 -23.35
CA PHE A 89 30.41 1.47 -22.25
C PHE A 89 31.69 1.30 -21.41
N ARG A 90 32.88 1.48 -22.02
CA ARG A 90 34.15 1.45 -21.29
C ARG A 90 34.26 2.59 -20.28
N GLU A 91 33.80 3.78 -20.65
CA GLU A 91 33.80 4.95 -19.75
C GLU A 91 32.84 4.73 -18.57
N VAL A 92 31.70 4.09 -18.80
CA VAL A 92 30.73 3.73 -17.75
C VAL A 92 31.35 2.74 -16.76
N ILE A 93 32.08 1.74 -17.25
CA ILE A 93 32.81 0.78 -16.41
C ILE A 93 33.88 1.49 -15.58
N ASP A 94 34.64 2.40 -16.18
CA ASP A 94 35.72 3.11 -15.51
C ASP A 94 35.20 4.07 -14.43
N GLU A 95 34.08 4.76 -14.69
CA GLU A 95 33.39 5.57 -13.68
C GLU A 95 32.80 4.71 -12.56
N ALA A 96 32.18 3.58 -12.87
CA ALA A 96 31.69 2.64 -11.86
C ALA A 96 32.83 2.11 -10.97
N ARG A 97 33.99 1.77 -11.56
CA ARG A 97 35.19 1.35 -10.82
C ARG A 97 35.76 2.48 -9.96
N ARG A 98 35.81 3.70 -10.50
CA ARG A 98 36.25 4.90 -9.77
C ARG A 98 35.35 5.14 -8.56
N PHE A 99 34.04 5.12 -8.73
CA PHE A 99 33.06 5.27 -7.65
C PHE A 99 33.26 4.21 -6.56
N LEU A 100 33.37 2.93 -6.95
CA LEU A 100 33.57 1.81 -6.02
C LEU A 100 34.93 1.84 -5.32
N SER A 101 35.94 2.51 -5.88
CA SER A 101 37.28 2.67 -5.27
C SER A 101 37.34 3.84 -4.27
N LEU A 102 36.41 4.78 -4.37
CA LEU A 102 36.31 5.95 -3.48
C LEU A 102 35.48 5.68 -2.22
N GLN A 103 34.77 4.55 -2.15
CA GLN A 103 34.01 4.18 -0.95
C GLN A 103 34.95 3.62 0.13
N PRO A 104 34.89 4.10 1.38
CA PRO A 104 35.59 3.47 2.49
C PRO A 104 35.19 1.99 2.57
N ARG A 105 36.19 1.11 2.62
CA ARG A 105 35.98 -0.34 2.74
C ARG A 105 35.25 -0.62 4.06
N ALA A 106 33.93 -0.72 4.04
CA ALA A 106 33.16 -1.13 5.21
C ALA A 106 33.63 -2.55 5.60
N PRO A 107 33.85 -2.83 6.90
CA PRO A 107 34.25 -4.17 7.33
C PRO A 107 33.15 -5.17 6.94
N GLU A 108 33.55 -6.28 6.34
CA GLU A 108 32.67 -7.41 6.03
C GLU A 108 31.94 -7.83 7.31
N PRO A 109 30.61 -8.06 7.27
CA PRO A 109 29.89 -8.52 8.44
C PRO A 109 30.33 -9.94 8.79
N ASP A 110 31.01 -10.04 9.93
CA ASP A 110 31.37 -11.28 10.61
C ASP A 110 30.14 -12.18 10.73
N LYS A 111 30.29 -13.43 10.30
CA LYS A 111 29.28 -14.47 10.51
C LYS A 111 29.19 -14.67 12.03
N GLN A 112 27.97 -14.57 12.56
CA GLN A 112 27.60 -14.83 13.96
C GLN A 112 27.71 -13.61 14.89
N ARG A 113 26.65 -12.81 14.94
CA ARG A 113 26.10 -12.26 16.19
C ARG A 113 24.62 -11.88 16.01
N PRO A 114 23.75 -12.11 17.01
CA PRO A 114 22.34 -11.78 16.93
C PRO A 114 22.16 -10.28 16.75
N CYS A 115 21.32 -9.91 15.80
CA CYS A 115 21.02 -8.55 15.40
C CYS A 115 20.56 -7.69 16.61
N ALA A 116 21.47 -6.87 17.14
CA ALA A 116 21.15 -5.82 18.10
C ALA A 116 20.87 -4.51 17.33
N GLU A 117 19.57 -4.22 17.24
CA GLU A 117 18.95 -2.90 17.32
C GLU A 117 19.73 -1.68 16.78
N THR A 118 19.47 -1.36 15.51
CA THR A 118 19.42 0.05 15.07
C THR A 118 17.95 0.40 14.87
N THR A 119 17.47 1.38 15.64
CA THR A 119 16.11 1.94 15.59
C THR A 119 15.75 2.43 14.19
N LEU A 120 15.18 1.54 13.37
CA LEU A 120 14.60 1.84 12.06
C LEU A 120 13.26 2.55 12.25
N ALA A 121 13.21 3.82 11.84
CA ALA A 121 11.94 4.47 11.53
C ALA A 121 11.22 3.63 10.45
N GLY A 122 10.22 2.85 10.86
CA GLY A 122 9.43 2.01 9.96
C GLY A 122 9.48 0.49 10.23
N SER A 123 10.08 0.04 11.33
CA SER A 123 10.05 -1.38 11.70
C SER A 123 8.61 -1.88 12.00
N PRO A 124 8.31 -3.18 11.82
CA PRO A 124 7.07 -3.79 12.31
C PRO A 124 6.82 -3.56 13.80
N GLU A 125 7.87 -3.36 14.60
CA GLU A 125 7.75 -3.00 16.01
C GLU A 125 7.22 -1.59 16.22
N SER A 126 7.63 -0.62 15.39
CA SER A 126 7.05 0.72 15.42
C SER A 126 5.56 0.69 15.10
N ALA A 127 5.16 -0.15 14.14
CA ALA A 127 3.76 -0.39 13.80
C ALA A 127 2.99 -1.01 14.98
N ARG A 128 3.56 -2.03 15.66
CA ARG A 128 2.99 -2.63 16.88
C ARG A 128 2.81 -1.62 18.01
N ARG A 129 3.86 -0.83 18.30
CA ARG A 129 3.81 0.22 19.33
C ARG A 129 2.71 1.22 19.04
N LEU A 130 2.63 1.73 17.81
CA LEU A 130 1.58 2.67 17.40
C LEU A 130 0.18 2.06 17.54
N LEU A 131 0.00 0.82 17.11
CA LEU A 131 -1.30 0.14 17.23
C LEU A 131 -1.69 -0.07 18.70
N ALA A 132 -0.74 -0.44 19.56
CA ALA A 132 -0.96 -0.69 20.98
C ALA A 132 -1.39 0.58 21.75
N ILE A 133 -0.83 1.74 21.41
CA ILE A 133 -1.21 3.03 22.02
C ILE A 133 -2.44 3.68 21.36
N SER A 134 -3.07 3.01 20.38
CA SER A 134 -4.26 3.51 19.69
C SER A 134 -5.54 2.88 20.23
N ARG A 135 -6.60 3.68 20.34
CA ARG A 135 -7.90 3.24 20.88
C ARG A 135 -8.85 2.77 19.78
N PRO A 136 -9.92 2.01 20.10
CA PRO A 136 -10.98 1.70 19.12
C PRO A 136 -11.55 2.97 18.48
N ILE A 137 -12.06 2.86 17.25
CA ILE A 137 -12.62 4.03 16.54
C ILE A 137 -13.96 4.51 17.09
N ALA A 138 -14.67 3.68 17.86
CA ALA A 138 -15.99 4.02 18.41
C ALA A 138 -15.93 5.27 19.32
N GLY A 139 -16.82 6.23 19.09
CA GLY A 139 -16.88 7.51 19.80
C GLY A 139 -15.71 8.45 19.50
N THR A 140 -14.99 8.25 18.39
CA THR A 140 -13.81 9.06 18.04
C THR A 140 -13.97 9.83 16.74
N LEU A 141 -13.05 10.75 16.47
CA LEU A 141 -13.00 11.51 15.23
C LEU A 141 -12.86 10.61 13.99
N ALA A 142 -12.22 9.44 14.11
CA ALA A 142 -12.17 8.48 13.01
C ALA A 142 -13.56 7.92 12.66
N GLU A 143 -14.41 7.65 13.65
CA GLU A 143 -15.80 7.26 13.38
C GLU A 143 -16.57 8.40 12.73
N THR A 144 -16.45 9.63 13.26
CA THR A 144 -17.07 10.82 12.65
C THR A 144 -16.66 10.99 11.19
N TYR A 145 -15.37 10.85 10.90
CA TYR A 145 -14.83 10.90 9.55
C TYR A 145 -15.44 9.84 8.63
N LEU A 146 -15.47 8.58 9.06
CA LEU A 146 -16.04 7.50 8.25
C LEU A 146 -17.55 7.70 8.03
N ARG A 147 -18.29 8.13 9.06
CA ARG A 147 -19.72 8.47 8.94
C ARG A 147 -19.98 9.61 7.96
N HIS A 148 -19.15 10.65 7.98
CA HIS A 148 -19.23 11.74 7.00
C HIS A 148 -18.96 11.26 5.56
N ARG A 149 -18.16 10.19 5.41
CA ARG A 149 -17.95 9.49 4.13
C ARG A 149 -19.09 8.49 3.81
N GLY A 150 -20.23 8.55 4.49
CA GLY A 150 -21.39 7.66 4.27
C GLY A 150 -21.22 6.25 4.84
N ILE A 151 -20.06 5.93 5.42
CA ILE A 151 -19.75 4.60 5.92
C ILE A 151 -20.34 4.42 7.31
N THR A 152 -21.25 3.45 7.44
CA THR A 152 -21.95 3.15 8.70
C THR A 152 -21.76 1.71 9.17
N ALA A 153 -21.12 0.87 8.36
CA ALA A 153 -20.85 -0.54 8.64
C ALA A 153 -19.55 -0.72 9.45
N PHE A 154 -19.64 -0.59 10.77
CA PHE A 154 -18.49 -0.71 11.68
C PHE A 154 -18.28 -2.09 12.30
N HIS A 155 -19.04 -3.12 11.89
CA HIS A 155 -18.84 -4.48 12.37
C HIS A 155 -17.45 -5.00 11.99
N GLU A 156 -16.81 -5.76 12.88
CA GLU A 156 -15.50 -6.39 12.64
C GLU A 156 -14.40 -5.41 12.17
N THR A 157 -14.41 -4.17 12.68
CA THR A 157 -13.41 -3.14 12.35
C THR A 157 -12.33 -2.98 13.42
N THR A 158 -12.00 -4.05 14.17
CA THR A 158 -10.99 -4.02 15.24
C THR A 158 -9.56 -3.72 14.75
N ASN A 159 -9.33 -3.94 13.46
CA ASN A 159 -8.15 -3.56 12.70
C ASN A 159 -8.05 -2.05 12.44
N LEU A 160 -9.13 -1.29 12.65
CA LEU A 160 -9.15 0.16 12.61
C LEU A 160 -9.08 0.71 14.05
N ARG A 161 -8.11 1.58 14.28
CA ARG A 161 -7.87 2.27 15.55
C ARG A 161 -7.79 3.77 15.32
N PHE A 162 -7.80 4.52 16.41
CA PHE A 162 -7.68 5.96 16.40
C PHE A 162 -6.58 6.42 17.36
N HIS A 163 -5.79 7.40 16.91
CA HIS A 163 -4.81 8.07 17.75
C HIS A 163 -5.02 9.59 17.71
N PRO A 164 -5.32 10.27 18.83
CA PRO A 164 -5.68 11.69 18.84
C PRO A 164 -4.51 12.62 18.51
N ARG A 165 -3.27 12.18 18.76
CA ARG A 165 -2.05 12.99 18.64
C ARG A 165 -0.95 12.27 17.87
N CYS A 166 -1.21 11.86 16.63
CA CYS A 166 -0.27 11.12 15.81
C CYS A 166 0.76 12.03 15.15
N TYR A 167 2.06 11.71 15.28
CA TYR A 167 3.14 12.52 14.71
C TYR A 167 3.18 12.46 13.18
N TYR A 168 3.26 13.63 12.56
CA TYR A 168 3.55 13.83 11.15
C TYR A 168 4.87 14.58 10.99
N ARG A 169 5.78 14.05 10.16
CA ARG A 169 7.07 14.69 9.85
C ARG A 169 7.04 15.17 8.39
N PRO A 170 6.92 16.49 8.15
CA PRO A 170 7.01 17.05 6.80
C PRO A 170 8.33 16.67 6.11
N ALA A 171 8.35 16.59 4.78
CA ALA A 171 9.56 16.22 4.03
C ALA A 171 10.64 17.31 4.06
N ASN A 172 10.23 18.58 4.18
CA ASN A 172 11.06 19.78 4.04
C ASN A 172 11.80 20.20 5.33
N ARG A 173 12.20 19.27 6.20
CA ARG A 173 12.81 19.55 7.53
C ARG A 173 12.00 20.50 8.44
N SER A 174 10.73 20.80 8.11
CA SER A 174 9.85 21.56 9.00
C SER A 174 9.60 20.80 10.32
N PRO A 175 9.20 21.52 11.39
CA PRO A 175 8.93 20.91 12.69
C PRO A 175 7.94 19.74 12.61
N VAL A 176 8.12 18.77 13.53
CA VAL A 176 7.19 17.65 13.68
C VAL A 176 5.82 18.20 14.10
N GLN A 177 4.79 17.85 13.34
CA GLN A 177 3.42 18.21 13.63
C GLN A 177 2.69 17.05 14.30
N THR A 178 1.55 17.34 14.92
CA THR A 178 0.71 16.35 15.59
C THR A 178 -0.73 16.51 15.12
N TRP A 179 -1.33 15.43 14.63
CA TRP A 179 -2.68 15.42 14.08
C TRP A 179 -3.46 14.20 14.56
N PRO A 180 -4.79 14.26 14.71
CA PRO A 180 -5.59 13.07 14.92
C PRO A 180 -5.48 12.14 13.71
N ALA A 181 -5.46 10.83 13.92
CA ALA A 181 -5.28 9.87 12.83
C ALA A 181 -6.13 8.62 13.00
N LEU A 182 -6.70 8.18 11.87
CA LEU A 182 -7.17 6.81 11.67
C LEU A 182 -5.94 5.93 11.43
N ILE A 183 -5.84 4.86 12.21
CA ILE A 183 -4.75 3.88 12.16
C ILE A 183 -5.34 2.57 11.65
N ALA A 184 -4.85 2.05 10.54
CA ALA A 184 -5.30 0.78 9.98
C ALA A 184 -4.20 -0.27 10.09
N ALA A 185 -4.51 -1.38 10.75
CA ALA A 185 -3.62 -2.52 10.92
C ALA A 185 -3.53 -3.35 9.64
N VAL A 186 -2.30 -3.59 9.19
CA VAL A 186 -1.99 -4.41 8.03
C VAL A 186 -1.46 -5.76 8.51
N SER A 187 -2.05 -6.84 8.00
CA SER A 187 -1.68 -8.20 8.38
C SER A 187 -1.40 -9.10 7.19
N ASP A 188 -0.61 -10.14 7.43
CA ASP A 188 -0.43 -11.25 6.51
C ASP A 188 -1.66 -12.18 6.48
N LEU A 189 -1.54 -13.31 5.78
CA LEU A 189 -2.62 -14.31 5.66
C LEU A 189 -2.94 -15.00 6.99
N ASP A 190 -1.96 -15.10 7.90
CA ASP A 190 -2.09 -15.72 9.22
C ASP A 190 -2.62 -14.73 10.28
N GLY A 191 -2.92 -13.49 9.88
CA GLY A 191 -3.43 -12.45 10.77
C GLY A 191 -2.35 -11.77 11.62
N LYS A 192 -1.07 -12.05 11.38
CA LYS A 192 0.03 -11.41 12.11
C LYS A 192 0.23 -9.99 11.60
N LEU A 193 0.38 -9.05 12.54
CA LEU A 193 0.61 -7.63 12.22
C LEU A 193 1.97 -7.46 11.52
N THR A 194 1.92 -6.93 10.30
CA THR A 194 3.08 -6.65 9.46
C THR A 194 3.34 -5.16 9.29
N GLY A 195 2.30 -4.32 9.42
CA GLY A 195 2.42 -2.87 9.31
C GLY A 195 1.19 -2.12 9.77
N VAL A 196 1.23 -0.80 9.63
CA VAL A 196 0.07 0.08 9.85
C VAL A 196 0.04 1.21 8.82
N GLN A 197 -1.15 1.63 8.41
CA GLN A 197 -1.36 2.90 7.71
C GLN A 197 -1.86 3.96 8.69
N ARG A 198 -1.31 5.15 8.60
CA ARG A 198 -1.86 6.36 9.23
C ARG A 198 -2.57 7.17 8.16
N THR A 199 -3.81 7.54 8.43
CA THR A 199 -4.54 8.58 7.71
C THR A 199 -4.77 9.72 8.69
N TRP A 200 -4.03 10.81 8.54
CA TRP A 200 -4.23 12.00 9.38
C TRP A 200 -5.53 12.70 8.97
N LEU A 201 -6.29 13.08 9.97
CA LEU A 201 -7.63 13.65 9.84
C LEU A 201 -7.59 15.13 10.18
N ASP A 202 -8.44 15.89 9.50
CA ASP A 202 -8.71 17.24 9.90
C ASP A 202 -9.47 17.22 11.25
N PRO A 203 -9.12 18.08 12.23
CA PRO A 203 -9.82 18.15 13.52
C PRO A 203 -11.33 18.40 13.41
N SER A 204 -11.81 18.99 12.31
CA SER A 204 -13.25 19.13 12.03
C SER A 204 -13.94 17.77 11.78
N GLY A 205 -13.17 16.74 11.41
CA GLY A 205 -13.67 15.40 11.14
C GLY A 205 -14.27 15.21 9.74
N PHE A 206 -14.34 16.25 8.91
CA PHE A 206 -14.99 16.17 7.61
C PHE A 206 -14.06 15.69 6.48
N SER A 207 -12.76 15.88 6.66
CA SER A 207 -11.75 15.63 5.65
C SER A 207 -10.48 15.04 6.26
N LYS A 208 -9.56 14.66 5.37
CA LYS A 208 -8.18 14.34 5.76
C LYS A 208 -7.46 15.64 6.12
N ALA A 209 -6.43 15.54 6.95
CA ALA A 209 -5.65 16.71 7.35
C ALA A 209 -5.09 17.45 6.12
N PRO A 210 -5.06 18.80 6.11
CA PRO A 210 -4.56 19.61 5.01
C PRO A 210 -3.02 19.62 4.98
N ILE A 211 -2.41 18.45 4.81
CA ILE A 211 -0.97 18.21 4.79
C ILE A 211 -0.57 17.52 3.48
N GLU A 212 0.69 17.68 3.06
CA GLU A 212 1.21 17.21 1.77
C GLU A 212 0.91 15.72 1.49
N THR A 213 1.08 14.86 2.50
CA THR A 213 0.83 13.41 2.38
C THR A 213 -0.04 12.94 3.54
N PRO A 214 -1.38 13.05 3.43
CA PRO A 214 -2.30 12.76 4.53
C PRO A 214 -2.42 11.26 4.84
N ARG A 215 -1.78 10.41 4.04
CA ARG A 215 -1.66 8.97 4.26
C ARG A 215 -0.19 8.56 4.23
N ARG A 216 0.27 7.84 5.25
CA ARG A 216 1.58 7.17 5.23
C ARG A 216 1.52 5.85 5.98
N ALA A 217 2.11 4.84 5.37
CA ALA A 217 2.20 3.53 5.97
C ALA A 217 3.62 3.24 6.50
N MET A 218 3.73 2.27 7.40
CA MET A 218 4.99 1.78 7.96
C MET A 218 4.93 0.27 8.19
N GLY A 219 6.07 -0.40 8.21
CA GLY A 219 6.17 -1.85 8.28
C GLY A 219 6.18 -2.52 6.89
N CYS A 220 5.90 -3.83 6.86
CA CYS A 220 5.97 -4.67 5.68
C CYS A 220 4.59 -4.80 5.00
N LEU A 221 4.34 -3.98 3.99
CA LEU A 221 3.02 -3.89 3.34
C LEU A 221 2.88 -4.78 2.11
N LEU A 222 4.00 -5.09 1.43
CA LEU A 222 3.99 -5.89 0.21
C LEU A 222 3.37 -7.27 0.47
N GLY A 223 2.36 -7.65 -0.31
CA GLY A 223 1.64 -8.91 -0.12
C GLY A 223 0.57 -8.88 0.98
N ASN A 224 0.54 -7.85 1.80
CA ASN A 224 -0.32 -7.75 2.97
C ASN A 224 -1.39 -6.66 2.79
N ALA A 225 -2.43 -6.71 3.62
CA ALA A 225 -3.53 -5.77 3.52
C ALA A 225 -4.22 -5.53 4.86
N VAL A 226 -5.04 -4.50 4.92
CA VAL A 226 -6.02 -4.31 6.01
C VAL A 226 -7.18 -5.26 5.75
N ARG A 227 -7.40 -6.24 6.63
CA ARG A 227 -8.37 -7.33 6.40
C ARG A 227 -9.65 -7.14 7.19
N PHE A 228 -10.79 -7.24 6.54
CA PHE A 228 -12.13 -7.22 7.13
C PHE A 228 -12.82 -8.57 6.89
N GLY A 229 -13.01 -9.33 7.96
CA GLY A 229 -13.48 -10.72 7.87
C GLY A 229 -12.37 -11.71 7.46
N VAL A 230 -12.69 -13.00 7.46
CA VAL A 230 -11.77 -14.09 7.10
C VAL A 230 -12.15 -14.64 5.74
N ALA A 231 -11.23 -14.56 4.78
CA ALA A 231 -11.44 -15.08 3.43
C ALA A 231 -11.23 -16.60 3.40
N HIS A 232 -12.20 -17.30 2.80
CA HIS A 232 -12.08 -18.72 2.49
C HIS A 232 -12.03 -18.91 0.97
N ASP A 233 -13.17 -19.11 0.34
CA ASP A 233 -13.33 -19.35 -1.09
C ASP A 233 -13.51 -18.06 -1.90
N ILE A 234 -13.97 -16.98 -1.25
CA ILE A 234 -14.28 -15.68 -1.89
C ILE A 234 -13.73 -14.53 -1.06
N MET A 235 -13.21 -13.52 -1.75
CA MET A 235 -12.74 -12.26 -1.16
C MET A 235 -12.92 -11.11 -2.15
N ALA A 236 -13.13 -9.90 -1.64
CA ALA A 236 -12.97 -8.68 -2.43
C ALA A 236 -11.70 -7.91 -2.03
N ALA A 237 -11.04 -7.24 -2.98
CA ALA A 237 -9.85 -6.46 -2.74
C ALA A 237 -9.95 -5.09 -3.41
N GLY A 238 -9.68 -4.02 -2.66
CA GLY A 238 -9.66 -2.65 -3.16
C GLY A 238 -8.43 -1.87 -2.69
N GLU A 239 -8.18 -0.73 -3.32
CA GLU A 239 -7.08 0.15 -2.95
C GLU A 239 -7.34 0.85 -1.61
N GLY A 240 -8.46 1.55 -1.50
CA GLY A 240 -8.78 2.40 -0.35
C GLY A 240 -9.51 1.67 0.79
N ILE A 241 -9.27 2.10 2.02
CA ILE A 241 -10.10 1.70 3.18
C ILE A 241 -11.53 2.17 2.97
N GLU A 242 -11.72 3.41 2.53
CA GLU A 242 -13.03 4.01 2.29
C GLU A 242 -13.77 3.28 1.16
N THR A 243 -13.09 2.91 0.08
CA THR A 243 -13.61 2.10 -1.03
C THR A 243 -14.14 0.76 -0.53
N VAL A 244 -13.31 0.01 0.20
CA VAL A 244 -13.67 -1.31 0.75
C VAL A 244 -14.83 -1.22 1.75
N LEU A 245 -14.76 -0.26 2.69
CA LEU A 245 -15.81 -0.06 3.68
C LEU A 245 -17.13 0.39 3.04
N SER A 246 -17.10 1.06 1.89
CA SER A 246 -18.32 1.45 1.17
C SER A 246 -19.07 0.22 0.67
N LEU A 247 -18.35 -0.77 0.13
CA LEU A 247 -18.93 -2.05 -0.27
C LEU A 247 -19.38 -2.92 0.89
N ARG A 248 -18.73 -2.84 2.05
CA ARG A 248 -19.22 -3.50 3.27
C ARG A 248 -20.57 -2.95 3.75
N CYS A 249 -20.97 -1.74 3.36
CA CYS A 249 -22.32 -1.24 3.64
C CYS A 249 -23.40 -2.00 2.85
N VAL A 250 -23.03 -2.56 1.69
CA VAL A 250 -23.94 -3.34 0.83
C VAL A 250 -23.85 -4.84 1.10
N MET A 251 -22.62 -5.35 1.25
CA MET A 251 -22.27 -6.76 1.44
C MET A 251 -21.50 -6.97 2.75
N PRO A 252 -22.16 -6.86 3.92
CA PRO A 252 -21.47 -6.82 5.20
C PRO A 252 -20.72 -8.12 5.54
N THR A 253 -21.14 -9.27 5.03
CA THR A 253 -20.57 -10.58 5.35
C THR A 253 -19.51 -11.06 4.35
N MET A 254 -19.27 -10.33 3.26
CA MET A 254 -18.21 -10.67 2.31
C MET A 254 -16.85 -10.30 2.91
N PRO A 255 -15.87 -11.22 2.96
CA PRO A 255 -14.51 -10.90 3.35
C PRO A 255 -13.88 -9.92 2.36
N MET A 256 -13.31 -8.82 2.87
CA MET A 256 -12.71 -7.80 2.01
C MET A 256 -11.37 -7.31 2.55
N ILE A 257 -10.49 -6.89 1.65
CA ILE A 257 -9.19 -6.33 2.02
C ILE A 257 -8.95 -4.97 1.36
N ALA A 258 -8.34 -4.05 2.12
CA ALA A 258 -7.83 -2.78 1.58
C ALA A 258 -6.30 -2.83 1.49
N ALA A 259 -5.77 -2.72 0.27
CA ALA A 259 -4.35 -2.84 -0.01
C ALA A 259 -3.54 -1.54 0.20
N LEU A 260 -4.23 -0.41 0.38
CA LEU A 260 -3.70 0.91 0.74
C LEU A 260 -3.02 1.70 -0.40
N SER A 261 -2.76 1.07 -1.55
CA SER A 261 -2.40 1.71 -2.82
C SER A 261 -2.64 0.77 -3.99
N SER A 262 -2.70 1.28 -5.23
CA SER A 262 -2.84 0.44 -6.43
C SER A 262 -1.65 -0.52 -6.61
N ALA A 263 -0.43 -0.07 -6.28
CA ALA A 263 0.76 -0.92 -6.33
C ALA A 263 0.71 -2.08 -5.32
N HIS A 264 0.23 -1.84 -4.10
CA HIS A 264 0.05 -2.91 -3.11
C HIS A 264 -1.14 -3.81 -3.48
N LEU A 265 -2.20 -3.26 -4.08
CA LEU A 265 -3.34 -4.04 -4.59
C LEU A 265 -2.88 -5.06 -5.63
N ALA A 266 -2.06 -4.63 -6.59
CA ALA A 266 -1.46 -5.51 -7.59
C ALA A 266 -0.54 -6.59 -6.98
N ALA A 267 -0.08 -6.41 -5.74
CA ALA A 267 0.90 -7.26 -5.07
C ALA A 267 0.33 -8.13 -3.94
N ILE A 268 -0.98 -8.08 -3.64
CA ILE A 268 -1.59 -8.87 -2.54
C ILE A 268 -1.29 -10.37 -2.67
N LEU A 269 -1.19 -11.05 -1.53
CA LEU A 269 -1.15 -12.50 -1.47
C LEU A 269 -2.57 -13.07 -1.38
N PHE A 270 -2.77 -14.20 -2.07
CA PHE A 270 -4.04 -14.91 -2.06
C PHE A 270 -4.03 -16.00 -0.98
N PRO A 271 -5.13 -16.15 -0.20
CA PRO A 271 -5.34 -17.37 0.58
C PRO A 271 -5.29 -18.60 -0.34
N PRO A 272 -4.66 -19.71 0.07
CA PRO A 272 -4.58 -20.93 -0.75
C PRO A 272 -5.95 -21.51 -1.15
N THR A 273 -6.99 -21.22 -0.36
CA THR A 273 -8.36 -21.69 -0.59
C THR A 273 -9.17 -20.77 -1.49
N LEU A 274 -8.63 -19.61 -1.89
CA LEU A 274 -9.36 -18.60 -2.64
C LEU A 274 -9.68 -19.13 -4.04
N ARG A 275 -10.95 -19.04 -4.44
CA ARG A 275 -11.44 -19.47 -5.76
C ARG A 275 -11.96 -18.32 -6.58
N ARG A 276 -12.51 -17.28 -5.93
CA ARG A 276 -13.00 -16.07 -6.59
C ARG A 276 -12.50 -14.81 -5.91
N LEU A 277 -12.00 -13.88 -6.71
CA LEU A 277 -11.55 -12.57 -6.30
C LEU A 277 -12.40 -11.48 -6.96
N TYR A 278 -13.06 -10.66 -6.16
CA TYR A 278 -13.65 -9.41 -6.63
C TYR A 278 -12.63 -8.28 -6.53
N VAL A 279 -12.35 -7.58 -7.63
CA VAL A 279 -11.42 -6.45 -7.64
C VAL A 279 -12.22 -5.16 -7.69
N LEU A 280 -12.08 -4.35 -6.64
CA LEU A 280 -12.73 -3.05 -6.51
C LEU A 280 -11.87 -2.03 -7.22
N ARG A 281 -12.20 -1.73 -8.47
CA ARG A 281 -11.41 -0.87 -9.33
C ARG A 281 -11.96 0.55 -9.30
N ASP A 282 -11.24 1.47 -8.68
CA ASP A 282 -11.49 2.90 -8.81
C ASP A 282 -11.32 3.33 -10.29
N ASN A 283 -12.11 4.29 -10.76
CA ASN A 283 -12.22 4.65 -12.18
C ASN A 283 -11.08 5.58 -12.63
N ASP A 284 -9.84 5.11 -12.51
CA ASP A 284 -8.63 5.80 -12.95
C ASP A 284 -7.60 4.84 -13.58
N ALA A 285 -6.53 5.40 -14.17
CA ALA A 285 -5.49 4.62 -14.85
C ALA A 285 -4.70 3.72 -13.88
N ALA A 286 -4.49 4.14 -12.64
CA ALA A 286 -3.76 3.36 -11.65
C ALA A 286 -4.56 2.13 -11.21
N GLY A 287 -5.86 2.31 -10.99
CA GLY A 287 -6.83 1.25 -10.73
C GLY A 287 -6.92 0.26 -11.89
N ALA A 288 -6.97 0.74 -13.14
CA ALA A 288 -6.98 -0.12 -14.32
C ALA A 288 -5.73 -1.01 -14.41
N ASN A 289 -4.53 -0.42 -14.25
CA ASN A 289 -3.26 -1.16 -14.29
C ASN A 289 -3.13 -2.17 -13.13
N ALA A 290 -3.57 -1.78 -11.92
CA ALA A 290 -3.57 -2.66 -10.77
C ALA A 290 -4.52 -3.85 -10.97
N ALA A 291 -5.72 -3.60 -11.50
CA ALA A 291 -6.70 -4.65 -11.79
C ALA A 291 -6.18 -5.62 -12.86
N ALA A 292 -5.56 -5.13 -13.93
CA ALA A 292 -4.96 -5.97 -14.97
C ALA A 292 -3.84 -6.88 -14.40
N THR A 293 -2.90 -6.29 -13.65
CA THR A 293 -1.81 -7.06 -13.01
C THR A 293 -2.36 -8.12 -12.05
N LEU A 294 -3.42 -7.76 -11.30
CA LEU A 294 -4.02 -8.66 -10.33
C LEU A 294 -4.80 -9.79 -11.01
N LEU A 295 -5.48 -9.50 -12.12
CA LEU A 295 -6.16 -10.47 -12.98
C LEU A 295 -5.18 -11.52 -13.51
N ASP A 296 -4.04 -11.10 -14.07
CA ASP A 296 -3.03 -12.03 -14.60
C ASP A 296 -2.48 -12.96 -13.51
N ARG A 297 -2.19 -12.41 -12.33
CA ARG A 297 -1.70 -13.19 -11.18
C ARG A 297 -2.75 -14.15 -10.64
N ALA A 298 -4.01 -13.72 -10.56
CA ALA A 298 -5.11 -14.54 -10.07
C ALA A 298 -5.42 -15.67 -11.06
N ASN A 299 -5.45 -15.39 -12.37
CA ASN A 299 -5.59 -16.40 -13.42
C ASN A 299 -4.47 -17.44 -13.37
N SER A 300 -3.22 -16.99 -13.18
CA SER A 300 -2.07 -17.90 -13.02
C SER A 300 -2.18 -18.80 -11.78
N ALA A 301 -2.96 -18.39 -10.79
CA ALA A 301 -3.26 -19.15 -9.57
C ALA A 301 -4.58 -19.95 -9.65
N GLY A 302 -5.27 -19.95 -10.80
CA GLY A 302 -6.55 -20.64 -10.97
C GLY A 302 -7.73 -19.97 -10.24
N ILE A 303 -7.62 -18.67 -9.96
CA ILE A 303 -8.63 -17.88 -9.23
C ILE A 303 -9.47 -17.09 -10.23
N GLU A 304 -10.77 -17.31 -10.21
CA GLU A 304 -11.74 -16.53 -11.01
C GLU A 304 -11.73 -15.07 -10.52
N THR A 305 -11.51 -14.13 -11.43
CA THR A 305 -11.45 -12.71 -11.07
C THR A 305 -12.57 -11.93 -11.72
N ILE A 306 -13.31 -11.17 -10.93
CA ILE A 306 -14.43 -10.32 -11.38
C ILE A 306 -14.14 -8.87 -10.98
N ILE A 307 -14.10 -7.97 -11.96
CA ILE A 307 -13.88 -6.55 -11.72
C ILE A 307 -15.22 -5.90 -11.39
N LEU A 308 -15.27 -5.22 -10.25
CA LEU A 308 -16.37 -4.34 -9.87
C LEU A 308 -15.98 -2.91 -10.19
N SER A 309 -16.86 -2.19 -10.89
CA SER A 309 -16.68 -0.78 -11.23
C SER A 309 -17.71 0.09 -10.53
N PRO A 310 -17.31 1.27 -10.02
CA PRO A 310 -18.24 2.28 -9.54
C PRO A 310 -19.02 2.90 -10.69
N THR A 311 -20.13 3.57 -10.37
CA THR A 311 -20.93 4.35 -11.31
C THR A 311 -20.29 5.72 -11.54
N LEU A 312 -19.71 6.31 -10.50
CA LEU A 312 -19.02 7.60 -10.53
C LEU A 312 -17.49 7.40 -10.61
N GLY A 313 -16.72 8.16 -9.81
CA GLY A 313 -15.26 8.06 -9.76
C GLY A 313 -14.76 6.89 -8.90
N ASP A 314 -15.27 6.78 -7.67
CA ASP A 314 -14.94 5.71 -6.74
C ASP A 314 -16.18 5.19 -6.00
N PHE A 315 -16.07 4.03 -5.36
CA PHE A 315 -17.19 3.42 -4.63
C PHE A 315 -17.64 4.22 -3.41
N ASN A 316 -16.79 5.09 -2.86
CA ASN A 316 -17.17 5.95 -1.76
C ASN A 316 -17.98 7.16 -2.24
N ASP A 317 -17.69 7.69 -3.42
CA ASP A 317 -18.51 8.69 -4.08
C ASP A 317 -19.88 8.12 -4.45
N ASP A 318 -19.95 6.90 -4.99
CA ASP A 318 -21.23 6.20 -5.21
C ASP A 318 -22.03 6.10 -3.90
N LEU A 319 -21.41 5.66 -2.80
CA LEU A 319 -22.09 5.56 -1.51
C LEU A 319 -22.59 6.91 -1.01
N ARG A 320 -21.78 7.97 -1.14
CA ARG A 320 -22.08 9.29 -0.58
C ARG A 320 -23.13 10.05 -1.40
N LEU A 321 -23.07 9.93 -2.72
CA LEU A 321 -23.88 10.74 -3.64
C LEU A 321 -25.12 9.99 -4.12
N LEU A 322 -25.04 8.67 -4.32
CA LEU A 322 -26.15 7.86 -4.80
C LEU A 322 -26.87 7.13 -3.66
N GLY A 323 -26.16 6.81 -2.59
CA GLY A 323 -26.70 6.09 -1.43
C GLY A 323 -26.57 4.57 -1.53
N VAL A 324 -26.87 3.89 -0.41
CA VAL A 324 -26.63 2.44 -0.26
C VAL A 324 -27.48 1.58 -1.19
N GLU A 325 -28.73 1.97 -1.48
CA GLU A 325 -29.64 1.19 -2.32
C GLU A 325 -29.26 1.28 -3.80
N GLN A 326 -28.87 2.46 -4.27
CA GLN A 326 -28.38 2.67 -5.63
C GLN A 326 -27.04 1.96 -5.84
N LEU A 327 -26.11 2.07 -4.88
CA LEU A 327 -24.86 1.30 -4.91
C LEU A 327 -25.13 -0.21 -4.92
N ARG A 328 -26.10 -0.69 -4.13
CA ARG A 328 -26.55 -2.10 -4.14
C ARG A 328 -27.08 -2.51 -5.51
N ALA A 329 -27.94 -1.69 -6.11
CA ALA A 329 -28.53 -1.97 -7.42
C ALA A 329 -27.47 -2.01 -8.53
N ALA A 330 -26.49 -1.09 -8.51
CA ALA A 330 -25.40 -1.04 -9.48
C ALA A 330 -24.42 -2.22 -9.36
N LEU A 331 -24.16 -2.70 -8.14
CA LEU A 331 -23.27 -3.85 -7.90
C LEU A 331 -23.91 -5.20 -8.22
N ARG A 332 -25.23 -5.34 -8.01
CA ARG A 332 -25.94 -6.61 -8.16
C ARG A 332 -25.70 -7.31 -9.52
N PRO A 333 -25.79 -6.65 -10.69
CA PRO A 333 -25.55 -7.31 -11.97
C PRO A 333 -24.07 -7.61 -12.24
N GLN A 334 -23.14 -7.02 -11.48
CA GLN A 334 -21.70 -7.23 -11.63
C GLN A 334 -21.20 -8.46 -10.85
N LEU A 335 -21.99 -8.95 -9.87
CA LEU A 335 -21.65 -10.11 -9.07
C LEU A 335 -22.12 -11.40 -9.75
N ALA A 336 -21.32 -12.46 -9.59
CA ALA A 336 -21.74 -13.82 -9.89
C ALA A 336 -23.09 -14.15 -9.17
N PRO A 337 -24.07 -14.78 -9.84
CA PRO A 337 -25.41 -14.98 -9.30
C PRO A 337 -25.45 -15.69 -7.92
N GLN A 338 -24.59 -16.69 -7.72
CA GLN A 338 -24.45 -17.42 -6.45
C GLN A 338 -24.00 -16.50 -5.29
N ASP A 339 -23.22 -15.47 -5.59
CA ASP A 339 -22.64 -14.58 -4.60
C ASP A 339 -23.58 -13.43 -4.25
N VAL A 340 -24.44 -13.01 -5.20
CA VAL A 340 -25.60 -12.15 -4.89
C VAL A 340 -26.46 -12.81 -3.81
N ALA A 341 -26.78 -14.10 -3.97
CA ALA A 341 -27.58 -14.84 -2.99
C ALA A 341 -26.89 -14.99 -1.64
N ARG A 342 -25.55 -15.08 -1.60
CA ARG A 342 -24.76 -15.24 -0.37
C ARG A 342 -24.55 -13.94 0.39
N PHE A 343 -24.26 -12.84 -0.30
CA PHE A 343 -23.74 -11.61 0.33
C PHE A 343 -24.67 -10.40 0.25
N MET A 344 -25.70 -10.42 -0.59
CA MET A 344 -26.65 -9.30 -0.74
C MET A 344 -28.02 -9.55 -0.09
N LYS A 345 -28.15 -10.55 0.80
CA LYS A 345 -29.43 -10.78 1.50
C LYS A 345 -29.84 -9.52 2.30
N PRO A 346 -31.13 -9.13 2.26
CA PRO A 346 -31.61 -8.05 3.10
C PRO A 346 -31.34 -8.40 4.57
N ARG A 347 -30.93 -7.42 5.39
CA ARG A 347 -30.91 -7.60 6.84
C ARG A 347 -32.32 -8.02 7.27
N SER A 348 -32.46 -9.21 7.84
CA SER A 348 -33.72 -9.61 8.48
C SER A 348 -34.06 -8.54 9.51
N ARG A 349 -35.15 -7.79 9.29
CA ARG A 349 -35.66 -6.85 10.30
C ARG A 349 -35.91 -7.67 11.56
N THR A 350 -35.13 -7.43 12.61
CA THR A 350 -35.42 -7.92 13.95
C THR A 350 -36.86 -7.52 14.25
N ARG A 351 -37.76 -8.50 14.38
CA ARG A 351 -39.15 -8.24 14.77
C ARG A 351 -39.12 -7.44 16.08
N PRO A 352 -39.80 -6.28 16.17
CA PRO A 352 -39.93 -5.61 17.44
C PRO A 352 -40.62 -6.58 18.39
N MET A 353 -39.95 -6.84 19.52
CA MET A 353 -40.44 -7.67 20.61
C MET A 353 -41.83 -7.12 21.00
N GLN A 354 -42.88 -7.89 20.72
CA GLN A 354 -44.24 -7.53 21.13
C GLN A 354 -44.23 -7.34 22.65
N ARG A 355 -44.43 -6.09 23.10
CA ARG A 355 -44.69 -5.79 24.50
C ARG A 355 -45.97 -6.52 24.88
N ARG A 356 -45.85 -7.60 25.65
CA ARG A 356 -46.98 -8.20 26.38
C ARG A 356 -47.56 -7.10 27.27
N ARG A 357 -48.78 -6.66 26.97
CA ARG A 357 -49.59 -5.88 27.90
C ARG A 357 -49.90 -6.80 29.09
N LEU A 358 -49.32 -6.49 30.25
CA LEU A 358 -49.83 -6.95 31.53
C LEU A 358 -51.19 -6.27 31.73
N ARG A 359 -52.26 -7.08 31.75
CA ARG A 359 -53.52 -6.68 32.36
C ARG A 359 -53.32 -6.82 33.87
N VAL A 360 -53.56 -5.74 34.61
CA VAL A 360 -53.96 -5.76 36.02
C VAL A 360 -55.37 -5.22 36.04
#